data_AF-A0A1I4UP43-F1
#
_entry.id   AF-A0A1I4UP43-F1
#
_cell.length_a   1.000
_cell.length_b   1.000
_cell.length_c   1.000
_cell.angle_alpha   90.00
_cell.angle_beta   90.00
_cell.angle_gamma   90.00
#
_symmetry.space_group_name_H-M   'P 1'
#
loop_
_entity.id
_entity.type
_entity.pdbx_description
1 polymer ?
#
loop_
_entity_poly.entity_id
_entity_poly.type
_entity_poly.pdbx_seq_one_letter_code
_entity_poly.pdbx_strand_id
1 'polypeptide(L)'
;MDGLTARDRSTFNAGIEAARQMALTAAVTLEVRDDARQVRQQAAVAALQGLAAGLHAAFIAPLAETGPMHRVMAAIAADPAGSGAVECLDCKGWLAWARDSSNGHLHAQCETEGCLKLMQ
;
A
#
# COMPACT_ATOMS: atom_id res chain seq x y z
N MET A 1 -7.78 17.71 -0.96
CA MET A 1 -6.88 16.87 -0.14
C MET A 1 -6.09 17.82 0.73
N ASP A 2 -6.57 18.07 1.95
CA ASP A 2 -5.83 18.88 2.90
C ASP A 2 -4.60 18.08 3.36
N GLY A 3 -3.41 18.62 3.07
CA GLY A 3 -2.15 18.00 3.47
C GLY A 3 -1.97 18.03 4.99
N LEU A 4 -1.28 17.02 5.53
CA LEU A 4 -0.90 16.94 6.95
C LEU A 4 -0.39 18.30 7.45
N THR A 5 -1.05 18.86 8.47
CA THR A 5 -0.63 20.14 9.02
C THR A 5 0.71 20.00 9.73
N ALA A 6 1.42 21.13 9.92
CA ALA A 6 2.69 21.11 10.65
C ALA A 6 2.54 20.56 12.08
N ARG A 7 1.37 20.78 12.69
CA ARG A 7 1.01 20.25 14.01
C ARG A 7 0.83 18.73 13.97
N ASP A 8 0.10 18.21 12.99
CA ASP A 8 -0.14 16.76 12.86
C ASP A 8 1.17 15.99 12.66
N ARG A 9 2.07 16.53 11.84
CA ARG A 9 3.41 15.97 11.64
C ARG A 9 4.26 16.02 12.90
N SER A 10 4.17 17.08 13.70
CA SER A 10 4.88 17.19 14.97
C SER A 10 4.39 16.15 15.99
N THR A 11 3.08 15.99 16.13
CA THR A 11 2.48 14.99 17.02
C THR A 11 2.82 13.57 16.59
N PHE A 12 2.78 13.30 15.29
CA PHE A 12 3.21 12.01 14.73
C PHE A 12 4.67 11.71 15.08
N ASN A 13 5.59 12.64 14.80
CA ASN A 13 7.02 12.46 15.10
C ASN A 13 7.29 12.23 16.58
N ALA A 14 6.60 12.95 17.47
CA ALA A 14 6.72 12.75 18.91
C ALA A 14 6.27 11.34 19.35
N GLY A 15 5.20 10.82 18.74
CA GLY A 15 4.74 9.44 18.98
C GLY A 15 5.75 8.40 18.52
N ILE A 16 6.36 8.59 17.35
CA ILE A 16 7.40 7.68 16.83
C ILE A 16 8.64 7.67 17.75
N GLU A 17 9.09 8.84 18.23
CA GLU A 17 10.25 8.90 19.12
C GLU A 17 9.97 8.24 20.47
N ALA A 18 8.77 8.43 21.04
CA ALA A 18 8.37 7.75 22.26
C ALA A 18 8.36 6.21 22.09
N ALA A 19 7.81 5.72 20.97
CA ALA A 19 7.80 4.29 20.65
C ALA A 19 9.22 3.72 20.50
N ARG A 20 10.12 4.47 19.83
CA ARG A 20 11.53 4.12 19.69
C ARG A 20 12.22 4.01 21.04
N GLN A 21 12.02 4.98 21.94
CA GLN A 21 12.63 4.97 23.27
C GLN A 21 12.16 3.78 24.11
N MET A 22 10.86 3.45 24.08
CA MET A 22 10.31 2.27 24.77
C MET A 22 10.92 0.97 24.24
N ALA A 23 11.08 0.84 22.92
CA ALA A 23 11.70 -0.34 22.31
C ALA A 23 13.16 -0.52 22.76
N LEU A 24 13.94 0.57 22.83
CA LEU A 24 15.32 0.53 23.32
C LEU A 24 15.40 0.13 24.81
N THR A 25 14.51 0.66 25.65
CA THR A 25 14.45 0.27 27.06
C THR A 25 14.11 -1.21 27.22
N ALA A 26 13.15 -1.73 26.44
CA ALA A 26 12.82 -3.15 26.44
C ALA A 26 14.01 -4.02 25.99
N ALA A 27 14.73 -3.61 24.95
CA ALA A 27 15.92 -4.33 24.48
C ALA A 27 17.00 -4.44 25.56
N VAL A 28 17.36 -3.32 26.20
CA VAL A 28 18.35 -3.31 27.31
C VAL A 28 17.89 -4.21 28.47
N THR A 29 16.60 -4.19 28.82
CA THR A 29 16.04 -5.03 29.89
C THR A 29 16.15 -6.52 29.56
N LEU A 30 16.06 -6.90 28.28
CA LEU A 30 16.22 -8.28 27.81
C LEU A 30 17.68 -8.73 27.72
N GLU A 31 18.60 -7.81 27.48
CA GLU A 31 20.05 -8.08 27.42
C GLU A 31 20.64 -8.38 28.81
N VAL A 32 20.24 -7.63 29.83
CA VAL A 32 20.80 -7.73 31.20
C VAL A 32 20.27 -8.96 31.98
N ARG A 33 19.26 -9.66 31.48
CA ARG A 33 18.71 -10.87 32.14
C ARG A 33 19.52 -12.13 31.79
N ASP A 34 20.08 -12.77 32.81
CA ASP A 34 20.91 -13.97 32.68
C ASP A 34 20.14 -15.22 32.17
N ASP A 35 18.82 -15.28 32.38
CA ASP A 35 17.94 -16.41 32.01
C ASP A 35 17.13 -16.17 30.72
N ALA A 36 17.29 -15.03 30.06
CA ALA A 36 16.39 -14.58 28.99
C ALA A 36 16.70 -15.15 27.59
N ARG A 37 17.44 -16.26 27.44
CA ARG A 37 17.84 -16.76 26.10
C ARG A 37 16.65 -17.00 25.17
N GLN A 38 15.60 -17.66 25.66
CA GLN A 38 14.38 -17.91 24.89
C GLN A 38 13.61 -16.60 24.59
N VAL A 39 13.55 -15.69 25.57
CA VAL A 39 12.86 -14.40 25.43
C VAL A 39 13.59 -13.50 24.42
N ARG A 40 14.93 -13.49 24.42
CA ARG A 40 15.76 -12.77 23.42
C ARG A 40 15.53 -13.32 22.01
N GLN A 41 15.43 -14.63 21.84
CA GLN A 41 15.12 -15.24 20.54
C GLN A 41 13.73 -14.83 20.05
N GLN A 42 12.71 -14.87 20.91
CA GLN A 42 11.36 -14.43 20.57
C GLN A 42 11.30 -12.94 20.22
N ALA A 43 11.98 -12.10 21.02
CA ALA A 43 12.07 -10.67 20.75
C ALA A 43 12.79 -10.37 19.43
N ALA A 44 13.87 -11.09 19.12
CA ALA A 44 14.58 -10.95 17.84
C ALA A 44 13.71 -11.36 16.65
N VAL A 45 12.96 -12.46 16.76
CA VAL A 45 12.01 -12.88 15.71
C VAL A 45 10.92 -11.83 15.51
N ALA A 46 10.32 -11.34 16.60
CA ALA A 46 9.29 -10.30 16.52
C ALA A 46 9.84 -8.98 15.92
N ALA A 47 11.06 -8.59 16.27
CA ALA A 47 11.71 -7.41 15.70
C ALA A 47 11.97 -7.58 14.19
N LEU A 48 12.46 -8.74 13.75
CA LEU A 48 12.67 -9.04 12.33
C LEU A 48 11.36 -9.07 11.54
N GLN A 49 10.29 -9.63 12.12
CA GLN A 49 8.94 -9.62 11.53
C GLN A 49 8.39 -8.20 11.43
N GLY A 50 8.55 -7.39 12.49
CA GLY A 50 8.15 -5.98 12.50
C GLY A 50 8.92 -5.16 11.46
N LEU A 51 10.22 -5.39 11.31
CA LEU A 51 11.04 -4.77 10.26
C LEU A 51 10.56 -5.19 8.87
N ALA A 52 10.33 -6.48 8.63
CA ALA A 52 9.85 -6.96 7.34
C ALA A 52 8.48 -6.37 6.97
N ALA A 53 7.55 -6.31 7.93
CA ALA A 53 6.24 -5.68 7.74
C ALA A 53 6.37 -4.17 7.48
N GLY A 54 7.24 -3.48 8.22
CA GLY A 54 7.51 -2.05 8.02
C GLY A 54 8.12 -1.75 6.66
N LEU A 55 9.08 -2.55 6.20
CA LEU A 55 9.68 -2.42 4.86
C LEU A 55 8.63 -2.67 3.77
N HIS A 56 7.76 -3.67 3.94
CA HIS A 56 6.66 -3.91 3.01
C HIS A 56 5.71 -2.71 2.95
N ALA A 57 5.28 -2.18 4.09
CA ALA A 57 4.37 -1.04 4.16
C ALA A 57 4.99 0.27 3.63
N ALA A 58 6.29 0.48 3.85
CA ALA A 58 6.97 1.70 3.42
C ALA A 58 7.37 1.68 1.94
N PHE A 59 7.69 0.51 1.39
CA PHE A 59 8.36 0.41 0.09
C PHE A 59 7.73 -0.59 -0.88
N ILE A 60 6.73 -1.40 -0.51
CA ILE A 60 6.13 -2.39 -1.43
C ILE A 60 4.64 -2.10 -1.61
N ALA A 61 3.87 -2.00 -0.53
CA ALA A 61 2.44 -1.66 -0.58
C ALA A 61 2.17 -0.33 -1.32
N PRO A 62 2.96 0.74 -1.12
CA PRO A 62 2.74 1.98 -1.84
C PRO A 62 2.98 1.84 -3.35
N LEU A 63 3.87 0.95 -3.81
CA LEU A 63 4.04 0.69 -5.25
C LEU A 63 2.86 -0.09 -5.84
N ALA A 64 2.24 -0.98 -5.07
CA ALA A 64 1.04 -1.69 -5.51
C ALA A 64 -0.17 -0.74 -5.62
N GLU A 65 -0.29 0.24 -4.72
CA GLU A 65 -1.34 1.25 -4.72
C GLU A 65 -1.09 2.40 -5.71
N THR A 66 0.16 2.67 -6.09
CA THR A 66 0.53 3.75 -7.02
C THR A 66 0.86 3.29 -8.43
N GLY A 67 0.79 1.99 -8.70
CA GLY A 67 1.00 1.39 -10.00
C GLY A 67 0.13 2.05 -11.08
N PRO A 68 0.63 2.22 -12.31
CA PRO A 68 -0.11 2.85 -13.41
C PRO A 68 -1.52 2.27 -13.55
N MET A 69 -1.64 0.94 -13.56
CA MET A 69 -2.92 0.23 -13.64
C MET A 69 -3.86 0.46 -12.46
N HIS A 70 -3.32 0.62 -11.24
CA HIS A 70 -4.15 0.90 -10.07
C HIS A 70 -4.85 2.26 -10.18
N ARG A 71 -4.16 3.27 -10.75
CA ARG A 71 -4.77 4.59 -11.01
C ARG A 71 -5.87 4.54 -12.06
N VAL A 72 -5.69 3.74 -13.11
CA VAL A 72 -6.71 3.52 -14.14
C VAL A 72 -7.93 2.86 -13.53
N MET A 73 -7.74 1.79 -12.75
CA MET A 73 -8.84 1.11 -12.07
C MET A 73 -9.53 2.01 -11.05
N ALA A 74 -8.79 2.82 -10.29
CA ALA A 74 -9.36 3.80 -9.37
C ALA A 74 -10.18 4.88 -10.10
N ALA A 75 -9.70 5.35 -11.27
CA ALA A 75 -10.44 6.32 -12.10
C ALA A 75 -11.75 5.72 -12.63
N ILE A 76 -11.71 4.48 -13.13
CA ILE A 76 -12.91 3.74 -13.58
C ILE A 76 -13.86 3.48 -12.39
N ALA A 77 -13.31 3.12 -11.23
CA ALA A 77 -14.09 2.83 -10.02
C ALA A 77 -14.86 4.05 -9.52
N ALA A 78 -14.26 5.23 -9.60
CA ALA A 78 -14.83 6.51 -9.16
C ALA A 78 -15.79 7.13 -10.18
N ASP A 79 -15.77 6.70 -11.44
CA ASP A 79 -16.70 7.17 -12.47
C ASP A 79 -18.11 6.58 -12.21
N PRO A 80 -19.13 7.43 -11.97
CA PRO A 80 -20.50 6.96 -11.74
C PRO A 80 -21.16 6.39 -13.01
N ALA A 81 -20.58 6.60 -14.20
CA ALA A 81 -21.06 6.03 -15.44
C ALA A 81 -20.87 4.50 -15.46
N GLY A 82 -21.78 3.81 -16.13
CA GLY A 82 -21.65 2.37 -16.38
C GLY A 82 -20.60 2.02 -17.45
N SER A 83 -20.07 3.01 -18.16
CA SER A 83 -19.09 2.81 -19.24
C SER A 83 -18.37 4.11 -19.59
N GLY A 84 -17.18 4.02 -20.16
CA GLY A 84 -16.41 5.17 -20.60
C GLY A 84 -15.12 4.79 -21.33
N ALA A 85 -14.22 5.77 -21.44
CA ALA A 85 -12.87 5.56 -21.97
C ALA A 85 -11.84 6.29 -21.12
N VAL A 86 -10.69 5.67 -20.92
CA VAL A 86 -9.54 6.24 -20.19
C VAL A 86 -8.27 6.00 -21.00
N GLU A 87 -7.21 6.78 -20.76
CA GLU A 87 -5.93 6.58 -21.46
C GLU A 87 -5.30 5.22 -21.04
N CYS A 88 -4.91 4.41 -22.02
CA CYS A 88 -4.13 3.20 -21.80
C CYS A 88 -2.69 3.57 -21.45
N LEU A 89 -2.20 3.07 -20.32
CA LEU A 89 -0.87 3.44 -19.83
C LEU A 89 0.28 2.67 -20.51
N ASP A 90 -0.02 1.59 -21.22
CA ASP A 90 0.97 0.80 -21.95
C ASP A 90 1.28 1.40 -23.32
N CYS A 91 0.25 1.72 -24.10
CA CYS A 91 0.42 2.18 -25.50
C CYS A 91 0.00 3.64 -25.74
N LYS A 92 -0.50 4.35 -24.71
CA LYS A 92 -1.04 5.72 -24.84
C LYS A 92 -2.25 5.88 -25.77
N GLY A 93 -2.91 4.78 -26.14
CA GLY A 93 -4.20 4.78 -26.85
C GLY A 93 -5.38 4.85 -25.88
N TRP A 94 -6.59 4.63 -26.37
CA TRP A 94 -7.80 4.61 -25.54
C TRP A 94 -8.16 3.20 -25.05
N LEU A 95 -8.47 3.10 -23.75
CA LEU A 95 -9.00 1.91 -23.08
C LEU A 95 -10.50 2.14 -22.86
N ALA A 96 -11.33 1.54 -23.71
CA ALA A 96 -12.78 1.54 -23.52
C ALA A 96 -13.13 0.57 -22.39
N TRP A 97 -14.05 0.95 -21.51
CA TRP A 97 -14.49 0.14 -20.40
C TRP A 97 -16.00 0.20 -20.20
N ALA A 98 -16.58 -0.88 -19.68
CA ALA A 98 -17.97 -0.98 -19.32
C ALA A 98 -18.16 -1.94 -18.13
N ARG A 99 -19.10 -1.59 -17.26
CA ARG A 99 -19.59 -2.44 -16.19
C ARG A 99 -20.80 -3.21 -16.71
N ASP A 100 -20.74 -4.52 -16.58
CA ASP A 100 -21.88 -5.36 -16.90
C ASP A 100 -23.04 -5.03 -15.94
N SER A 101 -24.21 -4.74 -16.51
CA SER A 101 -25.39 -4.33 -15.74
C SER A 101 -25.99 -5.44 -14.86
N SER A 102 -25.66 -6.71 -15.13
CA SER A 102 -26.23 -7.87 -14.44
C SER A 102 -25.43 -8.30 -13.22
N ASN A 103 -24.10 -8.11 -13.24
CA ASN A 103 -23.21 -8.61 -12.18
C ASN A 103 -22.13 -7.59 -11.75
N GLY A 104 -22.06 -6.42 -12.39
CA GLY A 104 -21.11 -5.36 -12.07
C GLY A 104 -19.66 -5.64 -12.48
N HIS A 105 -19.41 -6.74 -13.21
CA HIS A 105 -18.09 -7.10 -13.70
C HIS A 105 -17.55 -6.05 -14.68
N LEU A 106 -16.25 -5.81 -14.63
CA LEU A 106 -15.62 -4.77 -15.43
C LEU A 106 -14.96 -5.39 -16.66
N HIS A 107 -15.44 -4.96 -17.83
CA HIS A 107 -14.82 -5.25 -19.11
C HIS A 107 -14.06 -4.02 -19.58
N ALA A 108 -12.79 -4.18 -19.94
CA ALA A 108 -12.02 -3.10 -20.56
C ALA A 108 -11.14 -3.64 -21.70
N GLN A 109 -11.08 -2.92 -22.81
CA GLN A 109 -10.27 -3.30 -23.97
C GLN A 109 -9.65 -2.06 -24.63
N CYS A 110 -8.33 -2.12 -24.83
CA CYS A 110 -7.61 -1.07 -25.53
C CYS A 110 -7.86 -1.16 -27.04
N GLU A 111 -7.93 0.00 -27.69
CA GLU A 111 -8.05 0.10 -29.15
C GLU A 111 -6.82 -0.43 -29.90
N THR A 112 -5.65 -0.41 -29.27
CA THR A 112 -4.41 -0.95 -29.85
C THR A 112 -4.45 -2.48 -29.83
N GLU A 113 -4.36 -3.08 -31.01
CA GLU A 113 -4.35 -4.54 -31.17
C GLU A 113 -3.23 -5.19 -30.36
N GLY A 114 -3.55 -6.26 -29.64
CA GLY A 114 -2.59 -6.99 -28.80
C GLY A 114 -2.16 -6.27 -27.51
N CYS A 115 -2.78 -5.13 -27.18
CA CYS A 115 -2.51 -4.40 -25.94
C CYS A 115 -3.39 -4.92 -24.78
N LEU A 116 -3.58 -4.08 -23.75
CA LEU A 116 -4.28 -4.41 -22.53
C LEU A 116 -5.75 -4.81 -22.78
N LYS A 117 -6.13 -5.95 -22.21
CA LYS A 117 -7.52 -6.41 -22.10
C LYS A 117 -7.78 -6.90 -20.67
N LEU A 118 -8.83 -6.38 -20.05
CA LEU A 118 -9.30 -6.77 -18.73
C LEU A 118 -10.69 -7.38 -18.85
N MET A 119 -10.86 -8.58 -18.30
CA MET A 119 -12.17 -9.18 -18.06
C MET A 119 -12.14 -9.67 -16.61
N GLN A 120 -12.70 -8.88 -15.70
CA GLN A 120 -12.72 -9.22 -14.27
C GLN A 120 -14.13 -9.38 -13.77
#